data_AF-A0A3M2APB4-F1
#
_entry.id   AF-A0A3M2APB4-F1
#
_cell.length_a   1.000
_cell.length_b   1.000
_cell.length_c   1.000
_cell.angle_alpha   90.00
_cell.angle_beta   90.00
_cell.angle_gamma   90.00
#
_symmetry.space_group_name_H-M   'P 1'
#
loop_
_entity.id
_entity.type
_entity.pdbx_description
1 polymer ?
#
loop_
_entity_poly.entity_id
_entity_poly.type
_entity_poly.pdbx_seq_one_letter_code
_entity_poly.pdbx_strand_id
1 'polypeptide(L)'
;MAGSRRAAADSLESALLFLGRNRPELARALGLLLPTALLEELARSAGRQRSGLTTAADRVADAAIRLPRFRSEVVAALLSVLPDEPCPPTAMLADDHLGQLRPSALLAALRDDLLSGEEAGWRRAGERLQDWAEHLAPPPAEPPATRPRPTAPARKKDAAARARKLAEEKKGLQARLEEARREISRLQEELGREHRRREALREELDEARNRALEAEARAAKAKRLLKSSTSPSEREAELARAVEEAQADLRVAEQKLAIVLEERDDLRACLEDHDRFAQIVDEEVPSFRDRPLPQAEVELAERLAERRRRGRPDFRVLVVGGGEPQLRHKDKFEEYIEILGIQGQWRMAEYTSWHKAIDTLSREMARSFDALIVLHWNRTTFTRRAREICNRHGQKPCLTCHYEGFVSLRQTLQECLRQLLAREEQD
;
A
#
# COMPACT_ATOMS: atom_id res chain seq x y z
N MET A 1 -15.46 -26.42 1.24
CA MET A 1 -15.67 -26.14 -0.20
C MET A 1 -14.72 -25.09 -0.75
N ALA A 2 -14.52 -23.93 -0.12
CA ALA A 2 -13.60 -22.89 -0.61
C ALA A 2 -12.10 -23.31 -0.69
N GLY A 3 -11.65 -24.21 0.19
CA GLY A 3 -10.26 -24.70 0.18
C GLY A 3 -9.89 -25.57 -1.03
N SER A 4 -10.86 -26.32 -1.58
CA SER A 4 -10.62 -27.23 -2.72
C SER A 4 -10.49 -26.46 -4.05
N ARG A 5 -11.29 -25.40 -4.26
CA ARG A 5 -11.15 -24.54 -5.45
C ARG A 5 -9.84 -23.76 -5.47
N ARG A 6 -9.35 -23.32 -4.30
CA ARG A 6 -8.08 -22.62 -4.21
C ARG A 6 -6.89 -23.53 -4.53
N ALA A 7 -6.88 -24.74 -3.98
CA ALA A 7 -5.87 -25.74 -4.31
C ALA A 7 -5.88 -26.09 -5.81
N ALA A 8 -7.06 -26.24 -6.42
CA ALA A 8 -7.17 -26.49 -7.86
C ALA A 8 -6.64 -25.32 -8.71
N ALA A 9 -6.91 -24.08 -8.30
CA ALA A 9 -6.37 -22.90 -8.98
C ALA A 9 -4.84 -22.84 -8.89
N ASP A 10 -4.27 -23.10 -7.71
CA ASP A 10 -2.81 -23.08 -7.49
C ASP A 10 -2.10 -24.19 -8.31
N SER A 11 -2.68 -25.41 -8.38
CA SER A 11 -2.17 -26.50 -9.22
C SER A 11 -2.22 -26.15 -10.71
N LEU A 12 -3.34 -25.59 -11.18
CA LEU A 12 -3.51 -25.23 -12.58
C LEU A 12 -2.60 -24.05 -12.99
N GLU A 13 -2.36 -23.10 -12.09
CA GLU A 13 -1.39 -22.04 -12.30
C GLU A 13 0.02 -22.59 -12.51
N SER A 14 0.40 -23.57 -11.70
CA SER A 14 1.69 -24.27 -11.80
C SER A 14 1.80 -25.08 -13.11
N ALA A 15 0.72 -25.75 -13.51
CA ALA A 15 0.64 -26.48 -14.78
C ALA A 15 0.80 -25.54 -16.00
N LEU A 16 0.16 -24.38 -15.98
CA LEU A 16 0.29 -23.38 -17.05
C LEU A 16 1.72 -22.83 -17.16
N LEU A 17 2.41 -22.64 -16.04
CA LEU A 17 3.82 -22.24 -16.04
C LEU A 17 4.73 -23.35 -16.57
N PHE A 18 4.44 -24.60 -16.23
CA PHE A 18 5.17 -25.76 -16.74
C PHE A 18 5.03 -25.89 -18.26
N LEU A 19 3.79 -25.89 -18.78
CA LEU A 19 3.51 -25.93 -20.22
C LEU A 19 4.01 -24.67 -20.93
N GLY A 20 4.03 -23.53 -20.24
CA GLY A 20 4.57 -22.26 -20.71
C GLY A 20 6.08 -22.24 -20.98
N ARG A 21 6.83 -23.29 -20.56
CA ARG A 21 8.23 -23.48 -20.97
C ARG A 21 8.36 -23.57 -22.50
N ASN A 22 7.33 -24.07 -23.18
CA ASN A 22 7.19 -24.03 -24.63
C ASN A 22 5.93 -23.24 -25.02
N ARG A 23 6.08 -21.93 -25.27
CA ARG A 23 4.96 -21.02 -25.60
C ARG A 23 4.05 -21.54 -26.74
N PRO A 24 4.57 -22.03 -27.87
CA PRO A 24 3.74 -22.68 -28.91
C PRO A 24 2.86 -23.82 -28.40
N GLU A 25 3.38 -24.69 -27.53
CA GLU A 25 2.61 -25.81 -26.96
C GLU A 25 1.49 -25.29 -26.04
N LEU A 26 1.79 -24.28 -25.21
CA LEU A 26 0.77 -23.64 -24.38
C LEU A 26 -0.31 -22.96 -25.23
N ALA A 27 0.06 -22.27 -26.30
CA ALA A 27 -0.90 -21.66 -27.22
C ALA A 27 -1.81 -22.71 -27.87
N ARG A 28 -1.24 -23.84 -28.32
CA ARG A 28 -2.02 -24.96 -28.87
C ARG A 28 -2.97 -25.55 -27.81
N ALA A 29 -2.47 -25.78 -26.60
CA ALA A 29 -3.26 -26.30 -25.49
C ALA A 29 -4.46 -25.39 -25.16
N LEU A 30 -4.23 -24.08 -25.04
CA LEU A 30 -5.31 -23.12 -24.79
C LEU A 30 -6.31 -23.06 -25.95
N GLY A 31 -5.84 -23.19 -27.19
CA GLY A 31 -6.70 -23.25 -28.38
C GLY A 31 -7.61 -24.47 -28.45
N LEU A 32 -7.19 -25.60 -27.86
CA LEU A 32 -7.99 -26.83 -27.76
C LEU A 32 -8.93 -26.81 -26.55
N LEU A 33 -8.48 -26.24 -25.42
CA LEU A 33 -9.20 -26.30 -24.15
C LEU A 33 -10.23 -25.19 -23.98
N LEU A 34 -10.04 -24.02 -24.59
CA LEU A 34 -10.93 -22.87 -24.42
C LEU A 34 -11.77 -22.64 -25.68
N PRO A 35 -13.08 -22.33 -25.52
CA PRO A 35 -13.91 -21.91 -26.64
C PRO A 35 -13.35 -20.66 -27.33
N THR A 36 -13.44 -20.58 -28.66
CA THR A 36 -12.90 -19.48 -29.46
C THR A 36 -13.36 -18.11 -28.97
N ALA A 37 -14.64 -17.97 -28.59
CA ALA A 37 -15.20 -16.71 -28.07
C ALA A 37 -14.54 -16.25 -26.76
N LEU A 38 -14.29 -17.20 -25.83
CA LEU A 38 -13.64 -16.92 -24.55
C LEU A 38 -12.16 -16.59 -24.74
N LEU A 39 -11.52 -17.26 -25.68
CA LEU A 39 -10.12 -17.06 -26.02
C LEU A 39 -9.89 -15.71 -26.72
N GLU A 40 -10.83 -15.23 -27.54
CA GLU A 40 -10.84 -13.87 -28.08
C GLU A 40 -11.12 -12.79 -27.02
N GLU A 41 -11.97 -13.08 -26.04
CA GLU A 41 -12.20 -12.18 -24.91
C GLU A 41 -10.94 -12.02 -24.06
N LEU A 42 -10.31 -13.13 -23.67
CA LEU A 42 -9.03 -13.15 -22.95
C LEU A 42 -7.93 -12.45 -23.76
N ALA A 43 -7.87 -12.68 -25.08
CA ALA A 43 -6.89 -11.99 -25.93
C ALA A 43 -7.09 -10.47 -25.98
N ARG A 44 -8.32 -9.97 -25.80
CA ARG A 44 -8.62 -8.53 -25.70
C ARG A 44 -8.23 -7.96 -24.34
N SER A 45 -8.37 -8.72 -23.25
CA SER A 45 -7.95 -8.29 -21.91
C SER A 45 -6.43 -8.41 -21.66
N ALA A 46 -5.71 -9.18 -22.48
CA ALA A 46 -4.26 -9.41 -22.39
C ALA A 46 -3.35 -8.15 -22.53
N GLY A 47 -3.89 -6.99 -22.90
CA GLY A 47 -3.16 -5.72 -22.91
C GLY A 47 -2.25 -5.49 -24.13
N ARG A 48 -1.10 -4.79 -23.95
CA ARG A 48 -0.21 -4.37 -25.05
C ARG A 48 0.45 -5.59 -25.73
N GLN A 49 0.13 -5.78 -27.00
CA GLN A 49 0.60 -6.91 -27.81
C GLN A 49 2.07 -6.74 -28.23
N ARG A 50 2.85 -7.82 -28.15
CA ARG A 50 4.16 -7.93 -28.79
C ARG A 50 3.98 -8.16 -30.29
N SER A 51 4.89 -7.59 -31.09
CA SER A 51 4.95 -7.85 -32.54
C SER A 51 5.23 -9.33 -32.80
N GLY A 52 4.45 -9.95 -33.70
CA GLY A 52 4.63 -11.36 -34.11
C GLY A 52 3.63 -12.36 -33.53
N LEU A 53 2.65 -11.91 -32.73
CA LEU A 53 1.58 -12.79 -32.19
C LEU A 53 0.32 -12.73 -33.09
N THR A 54 0.17 -13.75 -33.93
CA THR A 54 -0.85 -13.81 -34.99
C THR A 54 -2.20 -14.35 -34.53
N THR A 55 -2.22 -15.33 -33.62
CA THR A 55 -3.46 -15.95 -33.12
C THR A 55 -3.88 -15.40 -31.76
N ALA A 56 -5.18 -15.51 -31.43
CA ALA A 56 -5.66 -15.16 -30.10
C ALA A 56 -5.04 -16.06 -29.02
N ALA A 57 -4.79 -17.34 -29.34
CA ALA A 57 -4.20 -18.30 -28.41
C ALA A 57 -2.74 -17.97 -28.08
N ASP A 58 -1.97 -17.53 -29.08
CA ASP A 58 -0.60 -17.03 -28.90
C ASP A 58 -0.53 -15.83 -27.95
N ARG A 59 -1.51 -14.93 -28.06
CA ARG A 59 -1.60 -13.72 -27.22
C ARG A 59 -1.93 -14.06 -25.78
N VAL A 60 -2.88 -14.97 -25.57
CA VAL A 60 -3.24 -15.45 -24.23
C VAL A 60 -2.07 -16.21 -23.61
N ALA A 61 -1.37 -17.07 -24.36
CA ALA A 61 -0.20 -17.80 -23.87
C ALA A 61 0.95 -16.87 -23.46
N ASP A 62 1.34 -15.87 -24.27
CA ASP A 62 2.39 -14.90 -23.92
C ASP A 62 2.02 -14.13 -22.64
N ALA A 63 0.76 -13.67 -22.55
CA ALA A 63 0.29 -12.92 -21.41
C ALA A 63 0.21 -13.77 -20.13
N ALA A 64 -0.23 -15.03 -20.22
CA ALA A 64 -0.32 -15.94 -19.07
C ALA A 64 1.06 -16.29 -18.48
N ILE A 65 2.08 -16.43 -19.32
CA ILE A 65 3.46 -16.66 -18.86
C ILE A 65 4.00 -15.43 -18.12
N ARG A 66 3.74 -14.23 -18.65
CA ARG A 66 4.38 -12.99 -18.18
C ARG A 66 3.64 -12.29 -17.03
N LEU A 67 2.31 -12.38 -17.00
CA LEU A 67 1.48 -11.57 -16.12
C LEU A 67 0.74 -12.47 -15.12
N PRO A 68 1.16 -12.51 -13.84
CA PRO A 68 0.52 -13.35 -12.82
C PRO A 68 -0.98 -13.11 -12.68
N ARG A 69 -1.43 -11.85 -12.71
CA ARG A 69 -2.86 -11.52 -12.61
C ARG A 69 -3.68 -12.06 -13.78
N PHE A 70 -3.14 -11.95 -15.00
CA PHE A 70 -3.81 -12.47 -16.19
C PHE A 70 -3.80 -14.01 -16.21
N ARG A 71 -2.75 -14.64 -15.69
CA ARG A 71 -2.71 -16.09 -15.50
C ARG A 71 -3.84 -16.57 -14.60
N SER A 72 -4.15 -15.85 -13.52
CA SER A 72 -5.30 -16.19 -12.66
C SER A 72 -6.64 -16.10 -13.40
N GLU A 73 -6.80 -15.17 -14.35
CA GLU A 73 -7.99 -15.09 -15.22
C GLU A 73 -8.09 -16.29 -16.16
N VAL A 74 -6.97 -16.71 -16.76
CA VAL A 74 -6.90 -17.91 -17.61
C VAL A 74 -7.19 -19.18 -16.81
N VAL A 75 -6.68 -19.28 -15.58
CA VAL A 75 -6.99 -20.38 -14.64
C VAL A 75 -8.48 -20.43 -14.33
N ALA A 76 -9.12 -19.28 -14.04
CA ALA A 76 -10.55 -19.21 -13.80
C ALA A 76 -11.36 -19.63 -15.03
N ALA A 77 -10.95 -19.21 -16.23
CA ALA A 77 -11.56 -19.63 -17.48
C ALA A 77 -11.45 -21.15 -17.71
N LEU A 78 -10.27 -21.73 -17.50
CA LEU A 78 -10.06 -23.18 -17.64
C LEU A 78 -10.88 -23.97 -16.63
N LEU A 79 -10.93 -23.55 -15.37
CA LEU A 79 -11.77 -24.20 -14.35
C LEU A 79 -13.27 -24.11 -14.65
N SER A 80 -13.70 -23.11 -15.45
CA SER A 80 -15.09 -22.99 -15.87
C SER A 80 -15.46 -23.92 -17.04
N VAL A 81 -14.47 -24.40 -17.80
CA VAL A 81 -14.66 -25.23 -18.99
C VAL A 81 -14.33 -26.71 -18.72
N LEU A 82 -13.32 -26.98 -17.88
CA LEU A 82 -12.92 -28.35 -17.55
C LEU A 82 -13.97 -29.01 -16.64
N PRO A 83 -14.55 -30.15 -17.03
CA PRO A 83 -15.63 -30.79 -16.28
C PRO A 83 -15.14 -31.37 -14.95
N ASP A 84 -15.98 -31.31 -13.92
CA ASP A 84 -15.76 -31.95 -12.60
C ASP A 84 -16.12 -33.46 -12.60
N GLU A 85 -16.21 -34.07 -13.78
CA GLU A 85 -16.57 -35.49 -13.95
C GLU A 85 -15.43 -36.41 -13.49
N PRO A 86 -15.73 -37.62 -12.99
CA PRO A 86 -14.70 -38.58 -12.61
C PRO A 86 -13.85 -38.99 -13.81
N CYS A 87 -12.54 -38.99 -13.62
CA CYS A 87 -11.57 -39.40 -14.64
C CYS A 87 -11.85 -40.86 -15.09
N PRO A 88 -11.94 -41.13 -16.40
CA PRO A 88 -12.12 -42.48 -16.90
C PRO A 88 -10.90 -43.36 -16.54
N PRO A 89 -11.09 -44.69 -16.35
CA PRO A 89 -9.98 -45.60 -16.06
C PRO A 89 -8.88 -45.53 -17.12
N THR A 90 -7.61 -45.63 -16.72
CA THR A 90 -6.45 -45.53 -17.61
C THR A 90 -6.51 -46.50 -18.80
N ALA A 91 -7.10 -47.68 -18.61
CA ALA A 91 -7.28 -48.67 -19.68
C ALA A 91 -8.20 -48.18 -20.82
N MET A 92 -9.12 -47.24 -20.55
CA MET A 92 -10.00 -46.63 -21.54
C MET A 92 -9.37 -45.43 -22.26
N LEU A 93 -8.26 -44.90 -21.74
CA LEU A 93 -7.50 -43.78 -22.32
C LEU A 93 -6.43 -44.25 -23.32
N ALA A 94 -6.44 -45.54 -23.67
CA ALA A 94 -5.60 -46.10 -24.73
C ALA A 94 -6.18 -45.77 -26.12
N ASP A 95 -5.31 -45.63 -27.12
CA ASP A 95 -5.65 -45.20 -28.50
C ASP A 95 -6.83 -45.97 -29.11
N ASP A 96 -6.92 -47.28 -28.86
CA ASP A 96 -7.97 -48.16 -29.39
C ASP A 96 -9.40 -47.78 -28.95
N HIS A 97 -9.54 -46.95 -27.91
CA HIS A 97 -10.82 -46.57 -27.30
C HIS A 97 -11.12 -45.07 -27.33
N LEU A 98 -10.17 -44.22 -27.76
CA LEU A 98 -10.32 -42.76 -27.74
C LEU A 98 -11.50 -42.26 -28.58
N GLY A 99 -11.71 -42.85 -29.76
CA GLY A 99 -12.81 -42.48 -30.67
C GLY A 99 -14.21 -42.82 -30.13
N GLN A 100 -14.31 -43.62 -29.07
CA GLN A 100 -15.58 -44.00 -28.43
C GLN A 100 -15.88 -43.16 -27.19
N LEU A 101 -14.91 -42.37 -26.71
CA LEU A 101 -15.07 -41.52 -25.55
C LEU A 101 -15.74 -40.19 -25.93
N ARG A 102 -16.59 -39.70 -25.03
CA ARG A 102 -17.15 -38.35 -25.17
C ARG A 102 -16.03 -37.33 -24.94
N PRO A 103 -16.03 -36.18 -25.65
CA PRO A 103 -15.07 -35.11 -25.40
C PRO A 103 -15.03 -34.64 -23.94
N SER A 104 -16.15 -34.69 -23.21
CA SER A 104 -16.16 -34.37 -21.77
C SER A 104 -15.32 -35.33 -20.92
N ALA A 105 -15.26 -36.62 -21.27
CA ALA A 105 -14.46 -37.61 -20.57
C ALA A 105 -12.96 -37.41 -20.82
N LEU A 106 -12.58 -37.01 -22.04
CA LEU A 106 -11.20 -36.63 -22.38
C LEU A 106 -10.77 -35.37 -21.63
N LEU A 107 -11.66 -34.36 -21.55
CA LEU A 107 -11.41 -33.15 -20.77
C LEU A 107 -11.34 -33.41 -19.26
N ALA A 108 -12.10 -34.37 -18.73
CA ALA A 108 -12.00 -34.81 -17.33
C ALA A 108 -10.64 -35.47 -17.02
N ALA A 109 -10.14 -36.30 -17.94
CA ALA A 109 -8.81 -36.91 -17.82
C ALA A 109 -7.68 -35.86 -17.89
N LEU A 110 -7.81 -34.87 -18.78
CA LEU A 110 -6.88 -33.74 -18.84
C LEU A 110 -6.93 -32.89 -17.58
N ARG A 111 -8.11 -32.68 -17.01
CA ARG A 111 -8.27 -31.96 -15.74
C ARG A 111 -7.52 -32.67 -14.60
N ASP A 112 -7.63 -33.98 -14.50
CA ASP A 112 -6.95 -34.77 -13.47
C ASP A 112 -5.42 -34.63 -13.55
N ASP A 113 -4.85 -34.77 -14.76
CA ASP A 113 -3.42 -34.59 -14.98
C ASP A 113 -2.95 -33.15 -14.71
N LEU A 114 -3.71 -32.14 -15.14
CA LEU A 114 -3.40 -30.72 -14.91
C LEU A 114 -3.47 -30.36 -13.41
N LEU A 115 -4.39 -30.97 -12.66
CA LEU A 115 -4.58 -30.70 -11.23
C LEU A 115 -3.75 -31.60 -10.29
N SER A 116 -3.04 -32.59 -10.84
CA SER A 116 -2.22 -33.55 -10.09
C SER A 116 -1.20 -32.92 -9.13
N GLY A 117 -0.74 -31.69 -9.41
CA GLY A 117 0.28 -31.00 -8.63
C GLY A 117 1.70 -31.56 -8.83
N GLU A 118 1.87 -32.51 -9.75
CA GLU A 118 3.13 -33.20 -10.02
C GLU A 118 3.62 -32.96 -11.45
N GLU A 119 4.94 -32.83 -11.63
CA GLU A 119 5.53 -32.65 -12.96
C GLU A 119 5.18 -33.78 -13.93
N ALA A 120 5.11 -35.03 -13.43
CA ALA A 120 4.75 -36.18 -14.24
C ALA A 120 3.32 -36.09 -14.79
N GLY A 121 2.38 -35.55 -14.01
CA GLY A 121 1.01 -35.32 -14.49
C GLY A 121 0.95 -34.21 -15.53
N TRP A 122 1.65 -33.10 -15.33
CA TRP A 122 1.69 -32.01 -16.32
C TRP A 122 2.33 -32.43 -17.64
N ARG A 123 3.35 -33.31 -17.59
CA ARG A 123 3.95 -33.89 -18.79
C ARG A 123 2.97 -34.76 -19.56
N ARG A 124 2.24 -35.65 -18.85
CA ARG A 124 1.16 -36.46 -19.46
C ARG A 124 0.05 -35.61 -20.06
N ALA A 125 -0.33 -34.50 -19.40
CA ALA A 125 -1.30 -33.56 -19.96
C ALA A 125 -0.82 -32.96 -21.29
N GLY A 126 0.47 -32.58 -21.37
CA GLY A 126 1.08 -32.06 -22.60
C GLY A 126 1.09 -33.10 -23.74
N GLU A 127 1.45 -34.35 -23.43
CA GLU A 127 1.43 -35.48 -24.38
C GLU A 127 -0.01 -35.76 -24.87
N ARG A 128 -0.97 -35.90 -23.95
CA ARG A 128 -2.39 -36.11 -24.28
C ARG A 128 -3.00 -34.98 -25.10
N LEU A 129 -2.63 -33.72 -24.83
CA LEU A 129 -3.10 -32.57 -25.63
C LEU A 129 -2.56 -32.60 -27.07
N GLN A 130 -1.41 -33.25 -27.29
CA GLN A 130 -0.87 -33.46 -28.62
C GLN A 130 -1.59 -34.62 -29.32
N ASP A 131 -1.73 -35.74 -28.63
CA ASP A 131 -2.28 -36.98 -29.19
C ASP A 131 -3.80 -36.87 -29.42
N TRP A 132 -4.51 -36.12 -28.59
CA TRP A 132 -5.97 -35.99 -28.64
C TRP A 132 -6.46 -34.75 -29.40
N ALA A 133 -5.57 -34.02 -30.07
CA ALA A 133 -5.91 -32.77 -30.76
C ALA A 133 -7.06 -32.94 -31.77
N GLU A 134 -7.09 -34.07 -32.50
CA GLU A 134 -8.13 -34.37 -33.48
C GLU A 134 -9.48 -34.71 -32.85
N HIS A 135 -9.47 -35.28 -31.63
CA HIS A 135 -10.69 -35.63 -30.89
C HIS A 135 -11.27 -34.45 -30.10
N LEU A 136 -10.47 -33.42 -29.82
CA LEU A 136 -10.85 -32.21 -29.10
C LEU A 136 -11.14 -31.02 -30.01
N ALA A 137 -10.82 -31.10 -31.30
CA ALA A 137 -11.07 -30.01 -32.25
C ALA A 137 -12.58 -29.77 -32.44
N PRO A 138 -13.05 -28.50 -32.42
CA PRO A 138 -14.44 -28.19 -32.73
C PRO A 138 -14.76 -28.55 -34.19
N PRO A 139 -16.00 -29.00 -34.51
CA PRO A 139 -16.39 -29.32 -35.88
C PRO A 139 -16.26 -28.07 -36.77
N PRO A 140 -15.83 -28.21 -38.04
CA PRO A 140 -15.62 -27.08 -38.93
C PRO A 140 -16.93 -26.29 -39.12
N ALA A 141 -16.89 -24.99 -38.83
CA ALA A 141 -18.01 -24.09 -39.02
C ALA A 141 -18.31 -23.89 -40.52
N GLU A 142 -19.56 -24.08 -40.92
CA GLU A 142 -20.04 -23.72 -42.26
C GLU A 142 -19.88 -22.20 -42.50
N PRO A 143 -19.50 -21.78 -43.73
CA PRO A 143 -19.25 -20.38 -44.02
C PRO A 143 -20.54 -19.55 -43.96
N PRO A 144 -20.51 -18.32 -43.41
CA PRO A 144 -21.70 -17.54 -43.18
C PRO A 144 -22.31 -17.02 -44.49
N ALA A 145 -23.62 -17.22 -44.64
CA ALA A 145 -24.41 -16.69 -45.74
C ALA A 145 -24.42 -15.16 -45.75
N THR A 146 -24.08 -14.59 -46.91
CA THR A 146 -24.15 -13.15 -47.22
C THR A 146 -25.60 -12.66 -47.19
N ARG A 147 -25.91 -11.73 -46.28
CA ARG A 147 -27.19 -10.97 -46.30
C ARG A 147 -27.04 -9.65 -47.05
N PRO A 148 -28.03 -9.24 -47.85
CA PRO A 148 -27.97 -8.01 -48.63
C PRO A 148 -28.26 -6.77 -47.80
N ARG A 149 -27.65 -5.66 -48.22
CA ARG A 149 -27.69 -4.34 -47.62
C ARG A 149 -29.04 -3.65 -47.90
N PRO A 150 -29.77 -3.11 -46.90
CA PRO A 150 -30.97 -2.33 -47.17
C PRO A 150 -30.63 -0.86 -47.44
N THR A 151 -31.23 -0.33 -48.49
CA THR A 151 -31.24 1.08 -48.88
C THR A 151 -32.13 1.91 -47.95
N ALA A 152 -31.62 3.05 -47.48
CA ALA A 152 -32.35 4.01 -46.65
C ALA A 152 -33.02 5.10 -47.49
N PRO A 153 -34.16 5.67 -47.03
CA PRO A 153 -34.51 7.05 -47.37
C PRO A 153 -34.61 7.97 -46.15
N ALA A 154 -34.00 9.15 -46.32
CA ALA A 154 -34.30 10.48 -45.76
C ALA A 154 -34.96 10.62 -44.37
N ARG A 155 -34.15 10.98 -43.36
CA ARG A 155 -34.54 11.88 -42.23
C ARG A 155 -33.36 12.77 -41.83
N LYS A 156 -33.08 13.83 -42.60
CA LYS A 156 -31.90 14.70 -42.37
C LYS A 156 -32.05 15.68 -41.19
N LYS A 157 -33.25 15.97 -40.67
CA LYS A 157 -33.43 16.89 -39.53
C LYS A 157 -33.38 16.20 -38.15
N ASP A 158 -33.85 14.96 -38.02
CA ASP A 158 -33.70 14.17 -36.78
C ASP A 158 -32.30 13.57 -36.60
N ALA A 159 -31.60 13.31 -37.70
CA ALA A 159 -30.25 12.72 -37.68
C ALA A 159 -29.22 13.66 -37.03
N ALA A 160 -29.32 14.97 -37.27
CA ALA A 160 -28.39 15.95 -36.70
C ALA A 160 -28.59 16.11 -35.18
N ALA A 161 -29.84 16.13 -34.70
CA ALA A 161 -30.14 16.20 -33.26
C ALA A 161 -29.72 14.91 -32.53
N ARG A 162 -29.99 13.74 -33.13
CA ARG A 162 -29.52 12.45 -32.61
C ARG A 162 -27.99 12.34 -32.62
N ALA A 163 -27.33 12.85 -33.66
CA ALA A 163 -25.87 12.87 -33.74
C ALA A 163 -25.24 13.75 -32.65
N ARG A 164 -25.85 14.89 -32.31
CA ARG A 164 -25.40 15.73 -31.19
C ARG A 164 -25.56 15.04 -29.84
N LYS A 165 -26.73 14.44 -29.58
CA LYS A 165 -26.98 13.69 -28.34
C LYS A 165 -26.01 12.50 -28.19
N LEU A 166 -25.78 11.76 -29.28
CA LEU A 166 -24.80 10.66 -29.30
C LEU A 166 -23.36 11.16 -29.10
N ALA A 167 -23.01 12.36 -29.57
CA ALA A 167 -21.70 12.95 -29.35
C ALA A 167 -21.50 13.36 -27.88
N GLU A 168 -22.53 13.91 -27.23
CA GLU A 168 -22.51 14.22 -25.80
C GLU A 168 -22.46 12.95 -24.93
N GLU A 169 -23.26 11.94 -25.26
CA GLU A 169 -23.20 10.62 -24.59
C GLU A 169 -21.83 9.96 -24.77
N LYS A 170 -21.24 10.03 -25.97
CA LYS A 170 -19.87 9.54 -26.22
C LYS A 170 -18.85 10.28 -25.36
N LYS A 171 -18.97 11.60 -25.23
CA LYS A 171 -18.07 12.41 -24.39
C LYS A 171 -18.23 12.05 -22.91
N GLY A 172 -19.46 11.87 -22.43
CA GLY A 172 -19.74 11.43 -21.06
C GLY A 172 -19.22 10.03 -20.76
N LEU A 173 -19.39 9.09 -21.70
CA LEU A 173 -18.83 7.73 -21.59
C LEU A 173 -17.30 7.75 -21.62
N GLN A 174 -16.68 8.60 -22.45
CA GLN A 174 -15.22 8.77 -22.46
C GLN A 174 -14.69 9.30 -21.12
N ALA A 175 -15.35 10.30 -20.53
CA ALA A 175 -14.98 10.82 -19.22
C ALA A 175 -15.06 9.75 -18.12
N ARG A 176 -16.14 8.95 -18.09
CA ARG A 176 -16.28 7.83 -17.15
C ARG A 176 -15.22 6.75 -17.36
N LEU A 177 -14.81 6.51 -18.60
CA LEU A 177 -13.77 5.53 -18.93
C LEU A 177 -12.39 6.04 -18.48
N GLU A 178 -12.12 7.33 -18.59
CA GLU A 178 -10.90 7.95 -18.05
C GLU A 178 -10.88 7.93 -16.52
N GLU A 179 -12.00 8.23 -15.86
CA GLU A 179 -12.14 8.15 -14.41
C GLU A 179 -11.96 6.72 -13.89
N ALA A 180 -12.61 5.74 -14.53
CA ALA A 180 -12.40 4.33 -14.22
C ALA A 180 -10.94 3.88 -14.44
N ARG A 181 -10.26 4.39 -15.47
CA ARG A 181 -8.84 4.12 -15.70
C ARG A 181 -7.96 4.70 -14.58
N ARG A 182 -8.25 5.92 -14.12
CA ARG A 182 -7.54 6.54 -12.99
C ARG A 182 -7.75 5.73 -11.71
N GLU A 183 -8.97 5.29 -11.46
CA GLU A 183 -9.29 4.48 -10.28
C GLU A 183 -8.62 3.10 -10.33
N ILE A 184 -8.58 2.45 -11.50
CA ILE A 184 -7.83 1.20 -11.69
C ILE A 184 -6.34 1.42 -11.42
N SER A 185 -5.74 2.50 -11.91
CA SER A 185 -4.33 2.81 -11.64
C SER A 185 -4.08 3.03 -10.14
N ARG A 186 -4.95 3.78 -9.47
CA ARG A 186 -4.87 3.99 -8.01
C ARG A 186 -4.95 2.66 -7.24
N LEU A 187 -5.93 1.82 -7.55
CA LEU A 187 -6.09 0.51 -6.90
C LEU A 187 -4.92 -0.43 -7.20
N GLN A 188 -4.31 -0.34 -8.40
CA GLN A 188 -3.11 -1.09 -8.74
C GLN A 188 -1.91 -0.67 -7.89
N GLU A 189 -1.74 0.63 -7.65
CA GLU A 189 -0.69 1.17 -6.77
C GLU A 189 -0.91 0.79 -5.30
N GLU A 190 -2.14 0.85 -4.81
CA GLU A 190 -2.51 0.40 -3.47
C GLU A 190 -2.25 -1.10 -3.29
N LEU A 191 -2.66 -1.94 -4.26
CA LEU A 191 -2.39 -3.37 -4.23
C LEU A 191 -0.89 -3.67 -4.32
N GLY A 192 -0.13 -2.89 -5.10
CA GLY A 192 1.33 -3.00 -5.15
C GLY A 192 2.03 -2.58 -3.84
N ARG A 193 1.47 -1.63 -3.09
CA ARG A 193 1.94 -1.29 -1.73
C ARG A 193 1.66 -2.43 -0.75
N GLU A 194 0.47 -3.01 -0.80
CA GLU A 194 0.09 -4.14 0.07
C GLU A 194 0.88 -5.42 -0.23
N HIS A 195 1.18 -5.73 -1.50
CA HIS A 195 2.06 -6.86 -1.83
C HIS A 195 3.46 -6.69 -1.22
N ARG A 196 4.08 -5.52 -1.39
CA ARG A 196 5.38 -5.20 -0.79
C ARG A 196 5.35 -5.30 0.74
N ARG A 197 4.27 -4.80 1.37
CA ARG A 197 4.07 -4.93 2.82
C ARG A 197 3.98 -6.38 3.27
N ARG A 198 3.26 -7.24 2.53
CA ARG A 198 3.14 -8.67 2.84
C ARG A 198 4.45 -9.43 2.63
N GLU A 199 5.22 -9.08 1.62
CA GLU A 199 6.55 -9.65 1.40
C GLU A 199 7.51 -9.29 2.54
N ALA A 200 7.57 -8.00 2.92
CA ALA A 200 8.38 -7.56 4.06
C ALA A 200 7.99 -8.28 5.37
N LEU A 201 6.69 -8.42 5.64
CA LEU A 201 6.22 -9.16 6.83
C LEU A 201 6.56 -10.66 6.78
N ARG A 202 6.62 -11.28 5.59
CA ARG A 202 7.05 -12.67 5.44
C ARG A 202 8.55 -12.80 5.70
N GLU A 203 9.35 -11.89 5.15
CA GLU A 203 10.79 -11.85 5.40
C GLU A 203 11.09 -11.68 6.90
N GLU A 204 10.42 -10.74 7.58
CA GLU A 204 10.55 -10.55 9.03
C GLU A 204 10.16 -11.82 9.82
N LEU A 205 9.12 -12.53 9.37
CA LEU A 205 8.65 -13.75 10.03
C LEU A 205 9.64 -14.91 9.83
N ASP A 206 10.20 -15.05 8.62
CA ASP A 206 11.22 -16.05 8.34
C ASP A 206 12.54 -15.75 9.08
N GLU A 207 12.94 -14.48 9.17
CA GLU A 207 14.06 -14.04 10.01
C GLU A 207 13.81 -14.34 11.50
N ALA A 208 12.59 -14.10 12.00
CA ALA A 208 12.24 -14.43 13.38
C ALA A 208 12.28 -15.95 13.63
N ARG A 209 11.79 -16.76 12.68
CA ARG A 209 11.88 -18.23 12.76
C ARG A 209 13.32 -18.72 12.74
N ASN A 210 14.15 -18.19 11.86
CA ASN A 210 15.56 -18.55 11.80
C ASN A 210 16.28 -18.21 13.12
N ARG A 211 16.03 -17.03 13.68
CA ARG A 211 16.56 -16.66 15.01
C ARG A 211 16.10 -17.61 16.13
N ALA A 212 14.85 -18.07 16.08
CA ALA A 212 14.33 -19.04 17.04
C ALA A 212 15.04 -20.40 16.90
N LEU A 213 15.19 -20.90 15.67
CA LEU A 213 15.89 -22.15 15.39
C LEU A 213 17.38 -22.08 15.80
N GLU A 214 18.04 -20.95 15.54
CA GLU A 214 19.42 -20.72 15.98
C GLU A 214 19.53 -20.70 17.51
N ALA A 215 18.58 -20.08 18.21
CA ALA A 215 18.52 -20.09 19.67
C ALA A 215 18.32 -21.51 20.21
N GLU A 216 17.41 -22.30 19.62
CA GLU A 216 17.22 -23.72 19.98
C GLU A 216 18.48 -24.54 19.74
N ALA A 217 19.17 -24.33 18.61
CA ALA A 217 20.43 -25.02 18.31
C ALA A 217 21.53 -24.64 19.30
N ARG A 218 21.65 -23.36 19.68
CA ARG A 218 22.58 -22.89 20.73
C ARG A 218 22.26 -23.53 22.08
N ALA A 219 20.99 -23.56 22.47
CA ALA A 219 20.55 -24.19 23.72
C ALA A 219 20.84 -25.70 23.72
N ALA A 220 20.60 -26.40 22.60
CA ALA A 220 20.92 -27.81 22.45
C ALA A 220 22.43 -28.08 22.52
N LYS A 221 23.25 -27.22 21.91
CA LYS A 221 24.72 -27.28 21.98
C LYS A 221 25.21 -27.05 23.42
N ALA A 222 24.72 -26.03 24.11
CA ALA A 222 25.05 -25.76 25.51
C ALA A 222 24.67 -26.94 26.41
N LYS A 223 23.47 -27.52 26.21
CA LYS A 223 23.03 -28.73 26.93
C LYS A 223 23.93 -29.94 26.68
N ARG A 224 24.50 -30.09 25.48
CA ARG A 224 25.47 -31.14 25.17
C ARG A 224 26.81 -30.88 25.85
N LEU A 225 27.33 -29.66 25.79
CA LEU A 225 28.58 -29.26 26.44
C LEU A 225 28.54 -29.46 27.96
N LEU A 226 27.43 -29.06 28.59
CA LEU A 226 27.15 -29.29 30.01
C LEU A 226 27.12 -30.77 30.39
N LYS A 227 26.63 -31.65 29.50
CA LYS A 227 26.63 -33.10 29.73
C LYS A 227 28.02 -33.72 29.52
N SER A 228 28.84 -33.18 28.62
CA SER A 228 30.15 -33.71 28.29
C SER A 228 31.29 -33.18 29.15
N SER A 229 31.14 -32.02 29.80
CA SER A 229 32.22 -31.48 30.62
C SER A 229 32.45 -32.36 31.84
N THR A 230 33.70 -32.60 32.19
CA THR A 230 34.10 -33.51 33.27
C THR A 230 34.35 -32.78 34.60
N SER A 231 34.42 -31.45 34.58
CA SER A 231 34.67 -30.61 35.77
C SER A 231 33.46 -29.72 36.10
N PRO A 232 32.97 -29.73 37.36
CA PRO A 232 31.93 -28.82 37.83
C PRO A 232 32.27 -27.34 37.61
N SER A 233 33.54 -26.97 37.76
CA SER A 233 34.04 -25.60 37.58
C SER A 233 33.89 -25.10 36.14
N GLU A 234 34.10 -25.95 35.14
CA GLU A 234 33.90 -25.62 33.73
C GLU A 234 32.41 -25.45 33.41
N ARG A 235 31.53 -26.27 34.02
CA ARG A 235 30.06 -26.13 33.87
C ARG A 235 29.56 -24.82 34.44
N GLU A 236 30.03 -24.46 35.63
CA GLU A 236 29.64 -23.20 36.28
C GLU A 236 30.12 -21.99 35.47
N ALA A 237 31.33 -22.04 34.90
CA ALA A 237 31.84 -20.97 34.04
C ALA A 237 31.04 -20.84 32.73
N GLU A 238 30.69 -21.96 32.08
CA GLU A 238 29.86 -21.94 30.86
C GLU A 238 28.42 -21.47 31.14
N LEU A 239 27.82 -21.91 32.25
CA LEU A 239 26.50 -21.45 32.68
C LEU A 239 26.50 -19.95 33.01
N ALA A 240 27.52 -19.45 33.72
CA ALA A 240 27.64 -18.03 34.03
C ALA A 240 27.69 -17.18 32.75
N ARG A 241 28.49 -17.57 31.76
CA ARG A 241 28.54 -16.89 30.46
C ARG A 241 27.20 -16.92 29.72
N ALA A 242 26.52 -18.06 29.71
CA ALA A 242 25.21 -18.18 29.07
C ALA A 242 24.13 -17.32 29.77
N VAL A 243 24.20 -17.20 31.09
CA VAL A 243 23.31 -16.31 31.87
C VAL A 243 23.60 -14.85 31.56
N GLU A 244 24.87 -14.44 31.48
CA GLU A 244 25.24 -13.06 31.09
C GLU A 244 24.76 -12.71 29.68
N GLU A 245 24.95 -13.61 28.70
CA GLU A 245 24.46 -13.43 27.33
C GLU A 245 22.93 -13.31 27.30
N ALA A 246 22.22 -14.19 28.00
CA ALA A 246 20.76 -14.14 28.09
C ALA A 246 20.24 -12.86 28.77
N GLN A 247 20.94 -12.35 29.79
CA GLN A 247 20.60 -11.09 30.44
C GLN A 247 20.83 -9.89 29.51
N ALA A 248 21.89 -9.91 28.70
CA ALA A 248 22.13 -8.87 27.70
C ALA A 248 21.03 -8.87 26.63
N ASP A 249 20.66 -10.05 26.12
CA ASP A 249 19.58 -10.23 25.15
C ASP A 249 18.23 -9.75 25.71
N LEU A 250 17.92 -10.09 26.97
CA LEU A 250 16.71 -9.63 27.66
C LEU A 250 16.64 -8.11 27.75
N ARG A 251 17.74 -7.44 28.15
CA ARG A 251 17.77 -5.96 28.22
C ARG A 251 17.53 -5.32 26.86
N VAL A 252 18.12 -5.87 25.80
CA VAL A 252 17.90 -5.37 24.43
C VAL A 252 16.44 -5.59 24.01
N ALA A 253 15.85 -6.74 24.35
CA ALA A 253 14.44 -7.02 24.07
C ALA A 253 13.49 -6.09 24.83
N GLU A 254 13.77 -5.81 26.11
CA GLU A 254 13.01 -4.84 26.92
C GLU A 254 13.08 -3.43 26.33
N GLN A 255 14.27 -2.98 25.89
CA GLN A 255 14.43 -1.70 25.22
C GLN A 255 13.64 -1.62 23.92
N LYS A 256 13.69 -2.68 23.09
CA LYS A 256 12.91 -2.74 21.84
C LYS A 256 11.41 -2.75 22.11
N LEU A 257 10.96 -3.51 23.11
CA LEU A 257 9.54 -3.56 23.49
C LEU A 257 9.06 -2.18 23.95
N ALA A 258 9.85 -1.47 24.76
CA ALA A 258 9.52 -0.12 25.19
C ALA A 258 9.33 0.83 23.99
N ILE A 259 10.23 0.79 23.00
CA ILE A 259 10.12 1.58 21.77
C ILE A 259 8.84 1.24 21.00
N VAL A 260 8.55 -0.05 20.81
CA VAL A 260 7.35 -0.49 20.07
C VAL A 260 6.06 -0.11 20.79
N LEU A 261 6.04 -0.18 22.13
CA LEU A 261 4.90 0.26 22.92
C LEU A 261 4.68 1.78 22.80
N GLU A 262 5.75 2.57 22.86
CA GLU A 262 5.69 4.02 22.61
C GLU A 262 5.14 4.31 21.20
N GLU A 263 5.63 3.63 20.16
CA GLU A 263 5.15 3.79 18.78
C GLU A 263 3.68 3.38 18.59
N ARG A 264 3.26 2.27 19.23
CA ARG A 264 1.87 1.81 19.21
C ARG A 264 0.95 2.86 19.83
N ASP A 265 1.32 3.38 20.99
CA ASP A 265 0.50 4.36 21.71
C ASP A 265 0.42 5.68 20.94
N ASP A 266 1.53 6.09 20.30
CA ASP A 266 1.54 7.22 19.37
C ASP A 266 0.59 6.96 18.18
N LEU A 267 0.65 5.79 17.52
CA LEU A 267 -0.22 5.48 16.38
C LEU A 267 -1.71 5.42 16.77
N ARG A 268 -2.02 4.87 17.94
CA ARG A 268 -3.40 4.82 18.45
C ARG A 268 -3.95 6.23 18.65
N ALA A 269 -3.16 7.11 19.27
CA ALA A 269 -3.48 8.52 19.40
C ALA A 269 -3.74 9.19 18.04
N CYS A 270 -2.92 8.87 17.02
CA CYS A 270 -3.10 9.41 15.67
C CYS A 270 -4.44 9.00 15.04
N LEU A 271 -4.87 7.76 15.27
CA LEU A 271 -6.14 7.24 14.71
C LEU A 271 -7.36 7.84 15.43
N GLU A 272 -7.34 7.90 16.75
CA GLU A 272 -8.41 8.54 17.54
C GLU A 272 -8.59 10.02 17.12
N ASP A 273 -7.48 10.69 16.79
CA ASP A 273 -7.49 12.09 16.33
C ASP A 273 -7.99 12.23 14.87
N HIS A 274 -7.67 11.31 13.97
CA HIS A 274 -8.21 11.34 12.60
C HIS A 274 -9.75 11.39 12.60
N ASP A 275 -10.37 10.57 13.46
CA ASP A 275 -11.81 10.52 13.61
C ASP A 275 -12.37 11.81 14.23
N ARG A 276 -11.65 12.42 15.19
CA ARG A 276 -12.04 13.71 15.79
C ARG A 276 -11.92 14.85 14.79
N PHE A 277 -10.87 14.88 13.96
CA PHE A 277 -10.66 15.94 12.97
C PHE A 277 -11.65 15.87 11.82
N ALA A 278 -12.09 14.67 11.42
CA ALA A 278 -13.18 14.51 10.46
C ALA A 278 -14.50 15.15 10.95
N GLN A 279 -14.63 15.40 12.26
CA GLN A 279 -15.83 15.98 12.88
C GLN A 279 -15.71 17.48 13.19
N ILE A 280 -14.52 18.09 13.06
CA ILE A 280 -14.37 19.54 13.29
C ILE A 280 -15.01 20.28 12.12
N VAL A 281 -16.01 21.12 12.43
CA VAL A 281 -16.69 21.97 11.46
C VAL A 281 -15.69 22.96 10.86
N ASP A 282 -15.83 23.23 9.56
CA ASP A 282 -15.02 24.24 8.87
C ASP A 282 -15.28 25.63 9.47
N GLU A 283 -14.29 26.14 10.20
CA GLU A 283 -14.30 27.50 10.76
C GLU A 283 -13.82 28.48 9.69
N GLU A 284 -14.70 29.37 9.22
CA GLU A 284 -14.27 30.52 8.43
C GLU A 284 -13.72 31.62 9.36
N VAL A 285 -12.40 31.74 9.41
CA VAL A 285 -11.72 32.80 10.16
C VAL A 285 -11.66 34.07 9.31
N PRO A 286 -12.29 35.18 9.74
CA PRO A 286 -12.23 36.46 9.01
C PRO A 286 -10.79 36.96 8.87
N SER A 287 -10.54 37.85 7.89
CA SER A 287 -9.24 38.55 7.80
C SER A 287 -8.96 39.37 9.06
N PHE A 288 -7.67 39.45 9.40
CA PHE A 288 -7.15 40.33 10.44
C PHE A 288 -6.75 41.70 9.87
N ARG A 289 -6.51 41.80 8.56
CA ARG A 289 -6.31 43.05 7.84
C ARG A 289 -7.52 43.97 8.04
N ASP A 290 -7.22 45.22 8.39
CA ASP A 290 -8.17 46.31 8.58
C ASP A 290 -9.19 46.14 9.73
N ARG A 291 -9.00 45.14 10.61
CA ARG A 291 -9.82 44.96 11.80
C ARG A 291 -9.13 45.57 13.04
N PRO A 292 -9.87 46.27 13.92
CA PRO A 292 -9.30 46.67 15.21
C PRO A 292 -8.95 45.44 16.05
N LEU A 293 -7.70 45.38 16.49
CA LEU A 293 -7.20 44.35 17.40
C LEU A 293 -7.88 44.48 18.78
N PRO A 294 -8.17 43.37 19.47
CA PRO A 294 -8.53 43.38 20.88
C PRO A 294 -7.46 44.09 21.72
N GLN A 295 -7.86 44.73 22.82
CA GLN A 295 -6.95 45.51 23.68
C GLN A 295 -5.69 44.73 24.11
N ALA A 296 -5.83 43.46 24.48
CA ALA A 296 -4.70 42.61 24.88
C ALA A 296 -3.70 42.34 23.73
N GLU A 297 -4.15 42.40 22.47
CA GLU A 297 -3.30 42.27 21.28
C GLU A 297 -2.64 43.60 20.92
N VAL A 298 -3.35 44.72 21.12
CA VAL A 298 -2.78 46.07 20.96
C VAL A 298 -1.63 46.29 21.93
N GLU A 299 -1.83 46.01 23.22
CA GLU A 299 -0.79 46.13 24.25
C GLU A 299 0.43 45.25 23.93
N LEU A 300 0.20 44.04 23.42
CA LEU A 300 1.28 43.14 23.01
C LEU A 300 2.04 43.68 21.79
N ALA A 301 1.34 44.15 20.77
CA ALA A 301 1.93 44.72 19.57
C ALA A 301 2.73 46.00 19.88
N GLU A 302 2.25 46.84 20.79
CA GLU A 302 2.96 48.04 21.26
C GLU A 302 4.28 47.68 21.95
N ARG A 303 4.28 46.69 22.85
CA ARG A 303 5.51 46.20 23.50
C ARG A 303 6.52 45.63 22.49
N LEU A 304 6.05 44.88 21.50
CA LEU A 304 6.89 44.36 20.42
C LEU A 304 7.45 45.47 19.52
N ALA A 305 6.64 46.49 19.23
CA ALA A 305 7.08 47.66 18.47
C ALA A 305 8.11 48.50 19.24
N GLU A 306 7.92 48.68 20.55
CA GLU A 306 8.88 49.36 21.42
C GLU A 306 10.22 48.62 21.43
N ARG A 307 10.18 47.29 21.57
CA ARG A 307 11.36 46.44 21.47
C ARG A 307 12.12 46.64 20.16
N ARG A 308 11.40 46.67 19.02
CA ARG A 308 12.01 46.92 17.70
C ARG A 308 12.63 48.32 17.63
N ARG A 309 11.98 49.35 18.19
CA ARG A 309 12.53 50.72 18.28
C ARG A 309 13.82 50.78 19.10
N ARG A 310 13.96 49.90 20.10
CA ARG A 310 15.20 49.74 20.89
C ARG A 310 16.31 48.98 20.12
N GLY A 311 16.11 48.70 18.83
CA GLY A 311 17.11 48.06 17.95
C GLY A 311 17.28 46.56 18.16
N ARG A 312 16.36 45.92 18.89
CA ARG A 312 16.41 44.48 19.13
C ARG A 312 15.77 43.70 17.97
N PRO A 313 16.23 42.47 17.69
CA PRO A 313 15.67 41.65 16.61
C PRO A 313 14.25 41.16 16.94
N ASP A 314 13.46 40.97 15.89
CA ASP A 314 12.12 40.40 15.98
C ASP A 314 12.18 38.97 16.53
N PHE A 315 11.20 38.60 17.36
CA PHE A 315 11.10 37.22 17.82
C PHE A 315 10.76 36.28 16.66
N ARG A 316 11.38 35.10 16.68
CA ARG A 316 11.17 34.03 15.72
C ARG A 316 10.47 32.87 16.40
N VAL A 317 9.20 32.66 16.08
CA VAL A 317 8.39 31.57 16.66
C VAL A 317 8.19 30.46 15.63
N LEU A 318 8.47 29.22 16.03
CA LEU A 318 8.17 28.04 15.22
C LEU A 318 6.89 27.39 15.71
N VAL A 319 5.93 27.19 14.82
CA VAL A 319 4.74 26.35 15.03
C VAL A 319 5.00 25.02 14.34
N VAL A 320 4.94 23.91 15.09
CA VAL A 320 5.12 22.56 14.53
C VAL A 320 3.90 21.70 14.81
N GLY A 321 3.47 20.97 13.78
CA GLY A 321 2.37 20.02 13.85
C GLY A 321 1.15 20.46 13.06
N GLY A 322 0.05 19.74 13.28
CA GLY A 322 -1.16 19.83 12.46
C GLY A 322 -1.05 18.92 11.23
N GLY A 323 -2.18 18.34 10.84
CA GLY A 323 -2.39 17.71 9.54
C GLY A 323 -2.88 18.72 8.50
N GLU A 324 -3.28 18.20 7.34
CA GLU A 324 -3.86 18.98 6.25
C GLU A 324 -5.03 19.90 6.68
N PRO A 325 -5.98 19.46 7.53
CA PRO A 325 -7.10 20.32 7.93
C PRO A 325 -6.67 21.60 8.67
N GLN A 326 -5.58 21.57 9.45
CA GLN A 326 -5.09 22.74 10.16
C GLN A 326 -4.25 23.66 9.28
N LEU A 327 -3.66 23.11 8.21
CA LEU A 327 -2.83 23.88 7.27
C LEU A 327 -3.63 24.96 6.54
N ARG A 328 -4.96 24.83 6.46
CA ARG A 328 -5.85 25.87 5.91
C ARG A 328 -5.75 27.21 6.64
N HIS A 329 -5.34 27.21 7.92
CA HIS A 329 -5.15 28.42 8.71
C HIS A 329 -3.72 28.96 8.67
N LYS A 330 -2.85 28.40 7.81
CA LYS A 330 -1.47 28.89 7.65
C LYS A 330 -1.43 30.34 7.16
N ASP A 331 -2.23 30.69 6.15
CA ASP A 331 -2.28 32.06 5.63
C ASP A 331 -2.75 33.05 6.71
N LYS A 332 -3.66 32.60 7.58
CA LYS A 332 -4.15 33.37 8.73
C LYS A 332 -3.10 33.53 9.82
N PHE A 333 -2.28 32.52 10.04
CA PHE A 333 -1.11 32.62 10.90
C PHE A 333 -0.12 33.64 10.35
N GLU A 334 0.20 33.58 9.05
CA GLU A 334 1.11 34.52 8.38
C GLU A 334 0.60 35.97 8.45
N GLU A 335 -0.70 36.18 8.22
CA GLU A 335 -1.36 37.48 8.37
C GLU A 335 -1.26 38.00 9.82
N TYR A 336 -1.48 37.13 10.82
CA TYR A 336 -1.46 37.52 12.22
C TYR A 336 -0.05 37.85 12.74
N ILE A 337 0.97 37.09 12.36
CA ILE A 337 2.36 37.39 12.76
C ILE A 337 2.89 38.67 12.12
N GLU A 338 2.44 38.98 10.89
CA GLU A 338 2.77 40.23 10.20
C GLU A 338 2.21 41.43 10.98
N ILE A 339 0.95 41.33 11.41
CA ILE A 339 0.29 42.38 12.20
C ILE A 339 0.99 42.59 13.56
N LEU A 340 1.39 41.51 14.24
CA LEU A 340 2.14 41.60 15.50
C LEU A 340 3.60 42.02 15.30
N GLY A 341 4.10 42.03 14.06
CA GLY A 341 5.47 42.41 13.74
C GLY A 341 6.52 41.40 14.19
N ILE A 342 6.21 40.10 14.18
CA ILE A 342 7.16 39.03 14.52
C ILE A 342 7.46 38.14 13.31
N GLN A 343 8.50 37.32 13.41
CA GLN A 343 8.79 36.28 12.44
C GLN A 343 8.20 34.95 12.92
N GLY A 344 7.56 34.23 12.01
CA GLY A 344 6.90 32.97 12.33
C GLY A 344 7.02 31.99 11.18
N GLN A 345 7.18 30.71 11.52
CA GLN A 345 7.08 29.62 10.54
C GLN A 345 6.11 28.57 11.06
N TRP A 346 5.21 28.11 10.19
CA TRP A 346 4.38 26.94 10.46
C TRP A 346 4.90 25.76 9.64
N ARG A 347 5.36 24.73 10.34
CA ARG A 347 5.81 23.48 9.74
C ARG A 347 4.84 22.34 10.05
N MET A 348 4.28 21.76 9.00
CA MET A 348 3.55 20.51 9.10
C MET A 348 4.53 19.39 9.53
N ALA A 349 4.13 18.57 10.49
CA ALA A 349 4.92 17.42 10.92
C ALA A 349 4.13 16.15 10.59
N GLU A 350 4.49 15.44 9.54
CA GLU A 350 3.77 14.23 9.14
C GLU A 350 3.89 13.10 10.17
N TYR A 351 2.87 12.23 10.18
CA TYR A 351 2.78 11.08 11.06
C TYR A 351 3.86 10.02 10.83
N THR A 352 4.48 9.95 9.66
CA THR A 352 5.38 8.85 9.31
C THR A 352 6.86 9.11 9.59
N SER A 353 7.27 10.34 9.92
CA SER A 353 8.70 10.69 9.98
C SER A 353 9.10 11.72 11.05
N TRP A 354 8.47 11.68 12.23
CA TRP A 354 8.75 12.65 13.29
C TRP A 354 10.19 12.59 13.83
N HIS A 355 10.84 11.43 13.82
CA HIS A 355 12.24 11.29 14.23
C HIS A 355 13.18 12.17 13.39
N LYS A 356 12.99 12.23 12.05
CA LYS A 356 13.76 13.12 11.16
C LYS A 356 13.46 14.60 11.43
N ALA A 357 12.22 14.90 11.83
CA ALA A 357 11.82 16.24 12.20
C ALA A 357 12.48 16.70 13.51
N ILE A 358 12.69 15.79 14.47
CA ILE A 358 13.32 16.10 15.77
C ILE A 358 14.79 16.54 15.63
N ASP A 359 15.60 15.87 14.81
CA ASP A 359 17.01 16.27 14.60
C ASP A 359 17.11 17.64 13.92
N THR A 360 16.19 17.91 13.00
CA THR A 360 16.09 19.20 12.33
C THR A 360 15.63 20.28 13.30
N LEU A 361 14.59 19.99 14.08
CA LEU A 361 14.08 20.87 15.13
C LEU A 361 15.17 21.24 16.14
N SER A 362 16.01 20.28 16.57
CA SER A 362 17.10 20.57 17.50
C SER A 362 18.10 21.58 16.93
N ARG A 363 18.49 21.42 15.65
CA ARG A 363 19.41 22.37 15.00
C ARG A 363 18.79 23.75 14.80
N GLU A 364 17.51 23.79 14.44
CA GLU A 364 16.77 25.04 14.20
C GLU A 364 16.48 25.77 15.50
N MET A 365 16.04 25.09 16.56
CA MET A 365 15.86 25.70 17.88
C MET A 365 17.17 26.23 18.45
N ALA A 366 18.32 25.64 18.10
CA ALA A 366 19.61 26.16 18.54
C ALA A 366 20.00 27.49 17.85
N ARG A 367 19.55 27.75 16.61
CA ARG A 367 20.10 28.83 15.76
C ARG A 367 19.08 29.87 15.31
N SER A 368 17.85 29.45 15.07
CA SER A 368 16.90 30.15 14.20
C SER A 368 15.61 30.58 14.90
N PHE A 369 15.22 29.93 16.00
CA PHE A 369 13.95 30.23 16.67
C PHE A 369 14.12 30.49 18.16
N ASP A 370 13.31 31.39 18.68
CA ASP A 370 13.35 31.85 20.07
C ASP A 370 12.29 31.13 20.91
N ALA A 371 11.22 30.64 20.29
CA ALA A 371 10.21 29.81 20.94
C ALA A 371 9.57 28.79 20.00
N LEU A 372 8.94 27.78 20.61
CA LEU A 372 8.26 26.67 19.94
C LEU A 372 6.80 26.56 20.42
N ILE A 373 5.89 26.45 19.47
CA ILE A 373 4.51 26.05 19.70
C ILE A 373 4.31 24.69 19.04
N VAL A 374 4.00 23.69 19.86
CA VAL A 374 3.64 22.36 19.39
C VAL A 374 2.12 22.31 19.29
N LEU A 375 1.60 22.18 18.08
CA LEU A 375 0.19 21.84 17.89
C LEU A 375 -0.01 20.42 18.40
N HIS A 376 -0.72 20.32 19.51
CA HIS A 376 -0.88 19.08 20.25
C HIS A 376 -1.93 18.21 19.61
N TRP A 377 -1.52 16.96 19.43
CA TRP A 377 -2.29 15.87 18.83
C TRP A 377 -1.76 14.55 19.40
N ASN A 378 -1.92 14.38 20.71
CA ASN A 378 -1.58 13.20 21.51
C ASN A 378 -0.24 12.45 21.26
N ARG A 379 0.74 13.05 20.55
CA ARG A 379 2.10 12.55 20.47
C ARG A 379 2.86 12.91 21.72
N THR A 380 2.75 12.03 22.70
CA THR A 380 3.44 12.16 23.99
C THR A 380 4.95 12.19 23.78
N THR A 381 5.48 11.39 22.84
CA THR A 381 6.91 11.28 22.55
C THR A 381 7.47 12.54 21.87
N PHE A 382 6.86 13.01 20.78
CA PHE A 382 7.32 14.22 20.07
C PHE A 382 7.25 15.45 20.97
N THR A 383 6.14 15.65 21.68
CA THR A 383 5.96 16.81 22.57
C THR A 383 6.99 16.79 23.70
N ARG A 384 7.24 15.62 24.30
CA ARG A 384 8.29 15.41 25.31
C ARG A 384 9.67 15.77 24.75
N ARG A 385 10.05 15.22 23.60
CA ARG A 385 11.36 15.47 22.96
C ARG A 385 11.54 16.92 22.53
N ALA A 386 10.50 17.54 21.97
CA ALA A 386 10.50 18.95 21.60
C ALA A 386 10.75 19.85 22.82
N ARG A 387 10.11 19.54 23.96
CA ARG A 387 10.34 20.25 25.22
C ARG A 387 11.75 20.02 25.77
N GLU A 388 12.26 18.79 25.72
CA GLU A 388 13.66 18.49 26.07
C GLU A 388 14.66 19.32 25.24
N ILE A 389 14.42 19.46 23.94
CA ILE A 389 15.24 20.29 23.04
C ILE A 389 15.20 21.76 23.45
N CYS A 390 14.02 22.32 23.68
CA CYS A 390 13.88 23.72 24.08
C CYS A 390 14.55 23.98 25.43
N ASN A 391 14.41 23.04 26.36
CA ASN A 391 15.09 23.06 27.67
C ASN A 391 16.61 23.08 27.53
N ARG A 392 17.15 22.24 26.63
CA ARG A 392 18.60 22.15 26.36
C ARG A 392 19.16 23.44 25.76
N HIS A 393 18.39 24.16 24.95
CA HIS A 393 18.83 25.36 24.25
C HIS A 393 18.38 26.66 24.93
N GLY A 394 18.67 26.81 26.23
CA GLY A 394 18.39 28.03 26.98
C GLY A 394 16.95 28.12 27.52
N GLN A 395 16.35 26.97 27.84
CA GLN A 395 14.99 26.89 28.37
C GLN A 395 13.94 27.60 27.53
N LYS A 396 14.10 27.68 26.20
CA LYS A 396 13.21 28.44 25.32
C LYS A 396 11.72 28.11 25.56
N PRO A 397 10.79 29.08 25.51
CA PRO A 397 9.38 28.80 25.69
C PRO A 397 8.90 27.72 24.72
N CYS A 398 8.25 26.69 25.25
CA CYS A 398 7.75 25.55 24.51
C CYS A 398 6.31 25.26 24.95
N LEU A 399 5.34 25.83 24.23
CA LEU A 399 3.92 25.69 24.56
C LEU A 399 3.25 24.62 23.72
N THR A 400 2.26 23.99 24.32
CA THR A 400 1.46 22.92 23.73
C THR A 400 0.07 23.50 23.43
N CYS A 401 -0.29 23.60 22.16
CA CYS A 401 -1.57 24.16 21.72
C CYS A 401 -2.57 23.01 21.48
N HIS A 402 -3.60 22.90 22.32
CA HIS A 402 -4.72 21.99 22.05
C HIS A 402 -5.62 22.62 20.99
N TYR A 403 -5.50 22.13 19.75
CA TYR A 403 -6.05 22.82 18.60
C TYR A 403 -7.55 22.55 18.44
N GLU A 404 -8.37 23.58 18.67
CA GLU A 404 -9.84 23.55 18.48
C GLU A 404 -10.32 24.58 17.46
N GLY A 405 -9.38 25.24 16.78
CA GLY A 405 -9.63 26.36 15.87
C GLY A 405 -8.45 27.31 15.86
N PHE A 406 -8.50 28.32 14.98
CA PHE A 406 -7.41 29.30 14.91
C PHE A 406 -7.30 30.14 16.19
N VAL A 407 -8.42 30.33 16.90
CA VAL A 407 -8.46 31.06 18.18
C VAL A 407 -7.51 30.45 19.22
N SER A 408 -7.46 29.11 19.33
CA SER A 408 -6.58 28.41 20.28
C SER A 408 -5.11 28.65 19.97
N LEU A 409 -4.73 28.62 18.68
CA LEU A 409 -3.37 28.94 18.25
C LEU A 409 -3.04 30.40 18.54
N ARG A 410 -3.98 31.32 18.27
CA ARG A 410 -3.80 32.75 18.53
C ARG A 410 -3.52 33.02 20.01
N GLN A 411 -4.32 32.44 20.91
CA GLN A 411 -4.12 32.57 22.36
C GLN A 411 -2.77 31.98 22.80
N THR A 412 -2.41 30.81 22.27
CA THR A 412 -1.13 30.15 22.60
C THR A 412 0.05 30.98 22.12
N LEU A 413 -0.05 31.61 20.95
CA LEU A 413 0.99 32.48 20.40
C LEU A 413 1.15 33.75 21.25
N GLN A 414 0.05 34.38 21.69
CA GLN A 414 0.13 35.53 22.58
C GLN A 414 0.82 35.17 23.91
N GLU A 415 0.47 34.03 24.50
CA GLU A 415 1.12 33.54 25.73
C GLU A 415 2.61 33.29 25.51
N CYS A 416 2.97 32.67 24.39
CA CYS A 416 4.36 32.43 24.02
C CYS A 416 5.18 33.72 23.95
N LEU A 417 4.62 34.75 23.31
CA LEU A 417 5.26 36.06 23.16
C LEU A 417 5.37 36.80 24.50
N ARG A 418 4.36 36.70 25.37
CA ARG A 418 4.43 37.26 26.73
C ARG A 418 5.56 36.62 27.54
N GLN A 419 5.77 35.31 27.42
CA GLN A 419 6.87 34.63 28.10
C GLN A 419 8.25 35.06 27.55
N LEU A 420 8.36 35.30 26.24
CA LEU A 420 9.59 35.84 25.65
C LEU A 420 9.89 37.25 26.16
N LEU A 421 8.89 38.13 26.14
CA LEU A 421 9.03 39.51 26.65
C LEU A 421 9.38 39.54 28.14
N ALA A 422 8.72 38.74 28.97
CA ALA A 422 8.97 38.69 30.41
C ALA A 422 10.40 38.24 30.75
N ARG A 423 11.02 37.39 29.93
CA ARG A 423 12.40 36.96 30.12
C ARG A 423 13.40 38.04 29.81
N GLU A 424 13.17 38.80 28.74
CA GLU A 424 14.03 39.95 28.42
C GLU A 424 13.92 41.09 29.42
N GLU A 425 12.87 41.12 30.25
CA GLU A 425 12.75 42.07 31.37
C GLU A 425 13.49 41.58 32.62
N GLN A 426 13.88 40.30 32.67
CA GLN A 426 14.63 39.68 33.76
C GLN A 426 16.14 39.62 33.50
N ASP A 427 16.55 39.61 32.23
CA ASP A 427 17.93 39.71 31.75
C ASP A 427 18.36 41.17 31.52
#